data_AF-A0A381XSP1-F1
#
_entry.id   AF-A0A381XSP1-F1
#
_cell.length_a   1.000
_cell.length_b   1.000
_cell.length_c   1.000
_cell.angle_alpha   90.00
_cell.angle_beta   90.00
_cell.angle_gamma   90.00
#
_symmetry.space_group_name_H-M   'P 1'
#
loop_
_entity.id
_entity.type
_entity.pdbx_description
1 polymer ?
#
loop_
_entity_poly.entity_id
_entity_poly.type
_entity_poly.pdbx_seq_one_letter_code
_entity_poly.pdbx_strand_id
1 'polypeptide(L)'
;VAGQFEVGDLATNLPAKVTVEVEVLGPRWVEADRLVLFANGIPILEKKFASAPDKVTKAIVQHELDRPKHDLYLVAIATGPGVTKPYWEIPRPYQHKTKKYVPRILGATNPVWLDGDGDGTFTFPKGYAKRVVEQTNGDLGKTLASLTDFDEAVAAQAAGILTEQGFNLRSEEAKGRWGKADSEPVRKGFASFVGTLKD
;
A
#
# COMPACT_ATOMS: atom_id res chain seq x y z
N VAL A 1 13.99 3.96 5.97
CA VAL A 1 14.33 2.97 7.03
C VAL A 1 15.27 3.64 8.01
N ALA A 2 14.93 3.61 9.30
CA ALA A 2 15.51 4.50 10.30
C ALA A 2 17.06 4.51 10.27
N GLY A 3 17.63 5.70 10.12
CA GLY A 3 19.07 5.95 10.21
C GLY A 3 19.95 5.45 9.05
N GLN A 4 19.37 4.85 7.99
CA GLN A 4 20.17 4.23 6.91
C GLN A 4 19.67 4.50 5.49
N PHE A 5 18.34 4.51 5.28
CA PHE A 5 17.77 4.66 3.94
C PHE A 5 16.65 5.68 3.95
N GLU A 6 16.62 6.53 2.93
CA GLU A 6 15.65 7.59 2.76
C GLU A 6 14.69 7.32 1.60
N VAL A 7 13.79 8.27 1.40
CA VAL A 7 12.82 8.27 0.32
C VAL A 7 13.56 8.26 -1.03
N GLY A 8 13.27 7.26 -1.87
CA GLY A 8 13.97 7.04 -3.12
C GLY A 8 15.18 6.12 -3.03
N ASP A 9 15.39 5.42 -1.91
CA ASP A 9 16.42 4.37 -1.77
C ASP A 9 15.84 2.96 -1.82
N LEU A 10 16.67 2.02 -2.30
CA LEU A 10 16.46 0.58 -2.12
C LEU A 10 17.18 0.13 -0.84
N ALA A 11 16.39 -0.16 0.19
CA ALA A 11 16.86 -0.66 1.46
C ALA A 11 17.21 -2.15 1.36
N THR A 12 18.51 -2.42 1.24
CA THR A 12 19.10 -3.77 1.18
C THR A 12 19.60 -4.22 2.55
N ASN A 13 19.97 -5.50 2.68
CA ASN A 13 20.53 -6.07 3.92
C ASN A 13 19.63 -5.87 5.14
N LEU A 14 18.32 -6.01 4.95
CA LEU A 14 17.33 -5.73 5.98
C LEU A 14 17.48 -6.69 7.18
N PRO A 15 17.50 -6.16 8.43
CA PRO A 15 17.42 -6.99 9.64
C PRO A 15 16.05 -7.66 9.76
N ALA A 16 15.90 -8.62 10.68
CA ALA A 16 14.63 -9.33 10.90
C ALA A 16 13.46 -8.40 11.28
N LYS A 17 13.76 -7.28 11.95
CA LYS A 17 12.81 -6.20 12.29
C LYS A 17 13.27 -4.91 11.66
N VAL A 18 12.42 -4.29 10.84
CA VAL A 18 12.70 -3.04 10.14
C VAL A 18 11.97 -1.91 10.87
N THR A 19 12.71 -0.90 11.33
CA THR A 19 12.13 0.32 11.89
C THR A 19 11.93 1.35 10.79
N VAL A 20 10.68 1.79 10.63
CA VAL A 20 10.29 2.88 9.75
C VAL A 20 9.98 4.09 10.60
N GLU A 21 10.68 5.18 10.32
CA GLU A 21 10.39 6.49 10.89
C GLU A 21 9.79 7.37 9.79
N VAL A 22 8.71 8.07 10.12
CA VAL A 22 8.06 9.03 9.25
C VAL A 22 7.99 10.36 9.97
N GLU A 23 8.65 11.36 9.42
CA GLU A 23 8.53 12.75 9.85
C GLU A 23 7.47 13.47 9.00
N VAL A 24 6.43 14.00 9.66
CA VAL A 24 5.39 14.80 9.01
C VAL A 24 5.77 16.26 9.11
N LEU A 25 6.17 16.84 7.99
CA LEU A 25 6.54 18.25 7.88
C LEU A 25 5.42 19.06 7.23
N GLY A 26 5.27 20.32 7.65
CA GLY A 26 4.40 21.28 6.96
C GLY A 26 4.60 22.71 7.43
N PRO A 27 4.16 23.72 6.67
CA PRO A 27 4.23 25.11 7.11
C PRO A 27 3.54 25.33 8.45
N ARG A 28 4.00 26.33 9.22
CA ARG A 28 3.46 26.66 10.56
C ARG A 28 1.94 26.90 10.58
N TRP A 29 1.41 27.37 9.45
CA TRP A 29 -0.02 27.68 9.27
C TRP A 29 -0.89 26.53 8.75
N VAL A 30 -0.32 25.33 8.58
CA VAL A 30 -1.02 24.09 8.19
C VAL A 30 -1.09 23.14 9.38
N GLU A 31 -2.15 22.34 9.46
CA GLU A 31 -2.30 21.27 10.43
C GLU A 31 -2.30 19.89 9.75
N ALA A 32 -1.81 18.87 10.44
CA ALA A 32 -1.91 17.48 10.05
C ALA A 32 -2.40 16.67 11.26
N ASP A 33 -3.32 15.74 11.04
CA ASP A 33 -3.98 14.98 12.12
C ASP A 33 -3.96 13.46 11.93
N ARG A 34 -3.51 13.00 10.75
CA ARG A 34 -3.53 11.59 10.38
C ARG A 34 -2.37 11.25 9.46
N LEU A 35 -1.71 10.14 9.74
CA LEU A 35 -0.72 9.49 8.89
C LEU A 35 -1.20 8.08 8.57
N VAL A 36 -1.07 7.66 7.31
CA VAL A 36 -1.25 6.28 6.88
C VAL A 36 0.02 5.83 6.16
N LEU A 37 0.58 4.70 6.58
CA LEU A 37 1.70 4.05 5.91
C LEU A 37 1.17 2.91 5.05
N PHE A 38 1.61 2.86 3.79
CA PHE A 38 1.20 1.86 2.82
C PHE A 38 2.38 0.98 2.42
N ALA A 39 2.16 -0.33 2.34
CA ALA A 39 3.07 -1.29 1.71
C ALA A 39 2.42 -1.82 0.43
N ASN A 40 3.07 -1.64 -0.72
CA ASN A 40 2.52 -2.02 -2.03
C ASN A 40 1.09 -1.46 -2.28
N GLY A 41 0.77 -0.30 -1.70
CA GLY A 41 -0.56 0.32 -1.77
C GLY A 41 -1.59 -0.18 -0.75
N ILE A 42 -1.24 -1.14 0.11
CA ILE A 42 -2.09 -1.65 1.19
C ILE A 42 -1.76 -0.91 2.49
N PRO A 43 -2.74 -0.35 3.21
CA PRO A 43 -2.48 0.33 4.48
C PRO A 43 -2.00 -0.67 5.54
N ILE A 44 -0.81 -0.44 6.10
CA ILE A 44 -0.21 -1.28 7.16
C ILE A 44 -0.20 -0.58 8.53
N LEU A 45 -0.31 0.74 8.55
CA LEU A 45 -0.42 1.54 9.77
C LEU A 45 -1.32 2.74 9.52
N GLU A 46 -2.22 3.00 10.46
CA GLU A 46 -2.90 4.27 10.57
C GLU A 46 -2.63 4.89 11.94
N LYS A 47 -2.14 6.12 11.96
CA LYS A 47 -1.90 6.89 13.19
C LYS A 47 -2.63 8.22 13.13
N LYS A 48 -3.49 8.46 14.11
CA LYS A 48 -4.02 9.80 14.38
C LYS A 48 -3.16 10.48 15.44
N PHE A 49 -2.97 11.78 15.30
CA PHE A 49 -2.21 12.59 16.25
C PHE A 49 -2.80 13.99 16.34
N ALA A 50 -2.58 14.65 17.46
CA ALA A 50 -2.91 16.06 17.58
C ALA A 50 -1.92 16.87 16.76
N SER A 51 -2.44 17.74 15.88
CA SER A 51 -1.59 18.68 15.17
C SER A 51 -0.90 19.61 16.16
N ALA A 52 0.41 19.84 15.97
CA ALA A 52 1.12 20.87 16.71
C ALA A 52 0.99 22.22 15.96
N PRO A 53 0.12 23.15 16.42
CA PRO A 53 -0.01 24.45 15.77
C PRO A 53 1.32 25.21 15.82
N ASP A 54 1.61 26.00 14.79
CA ASP A 54 2.80 26.85 14.67
C ASP A 54 4.16 26.12 14.65
N LYS A 55 4.18 24.78 14.59
CA LYS A 55 5.40 23.97 14.40
C LYS A 55 5.59 23.58 12.94
N VAL A 56 6.84 23.34 12.52
CA VAL A 56 7.12 22.77 11.20
C VAL A 56 6.89 21.27 11.21
N THR A 57 7.50 20.56 12.17
CA THR A 57 7.25 19.14 12.42
C THR A 57 5.89 18.98 13.12
N LYS A 58 4.98 18.26 12.47
CA LYS A 58 3.62 17.97 12.95
C LYS A 58 3.58 16.71 13.78
N ALA A 59 4.35 15.70 13.37
CA ALA A 59 4.51 14.44 14.08
C ALA A 59 5.79 13.74 13.63
N ILE A 60 6.35 12.93 14.52
CA ILE A 60 7.32 11.89 14.20
C ILE A 60 6.67 10.57 14.61
N VAL A 61 6.56 9.66 13.66
CA VAL A 61 5.91 8.36 13.87
C VAL A 61 6.92 7.27 13.58
N GLN A 62 7.19 6.43 14.57
CA GLN A 62 7.98 5.22 14.40
C GLN A 62 7.08 4.00 14.37
N HIS A 63 7.42 3.04 13.51
CA HIS A 63 6.74 1.78 13.37
C HIS A 63 7.74 0.68 13.08
N GLU A 64 7.65 -0.43 13.81
CA GLU A 64 8.44 -1.62 13.57
C GLU A 64 7.59 -2.64 12.82
N LEU A 65 8.15 -3.19 11.73
CA LEU A 65 7.56 -4.31 11.01
C LEU A 65 8.56 -5.47 10.91
N ASP A 66 8.05 -6.69 10.80
CA ASP A 66 8.86 -7.82 10.39
C ASP A 66 9.40 -7.60 8.99
N ARG A 67 10.62 -8.10 8.73
CA ARG A 67 11.16 -8.14 7.38
C ARG A 67 10.19 -8.88 6.46
N PRO A 68 9.74 -8.26 5.36
CA PRO A 68 8.85 -8.93 4.43
C PRO A 68 9.57 -10.07 3.72
N LYS A 69 8.84 -11.13 3.36
CA LYS A 69 9.39 -12.30 2.67
C LYS A 69 9.69 -12.06 1.19
N HIS A 70 9.18 -10.97 0.64
CA HIS A 70 9.31 -10.52 -0.74
C HIS A 70 9.43 -9.01 -0.76
N ASP A 71 9.82 -8.45 -1.89
CA ASP A 71 10.02 -7.01 -2.00
C ASP A 71 8.72 -6.22 -1.89
N LEU A 72 8.80 -5.07 -1.25
CA LEU A 72 7.69 -4.13 -1.19
C LEU A 72 8.19 -2.70 -1.13
N TYR A 73 7.35 -1.76 -1.56
CA TYR A 73 7.62 -0.34 -1.37
C TYR A 73 6.73 0.26 -0.29
N LEU A 74 7.31 1.18 0.48
CA LEU A 74 6.62 1.94 1.53
C LEU A 74 6.34 3.36 1.07
N VAL A 75 5.09 3.80 1.21
CA VAL A 75 4.66 5.19 0.97
C VAL A 75 3.89 5.69 2.17
N ALA A 76 4.23 6.88 2.65
CA ALA A 76 3.52 7.51 3.76
C ALA A 76 2.65 8.65 3.24
N ILE A 77 1.38 8.70 3.66
CA ILE A 77 0.45 9.77 3.33
C ILE A 77 -0.04 10.43 4.62
N ALA A 78 0.31 11.69 4.81
CA ALA A 78 -0.20 12.53 5.87
C ALA A 78 -1.38 13.37 5.37
N THR A 79 -2.42 13.49 6.18
CA THR A 79 -3.57 14.35 5.89
C THR A 79 -3.94 15.18 7.11
N GLY A 80 -4.70 16.25 6.86
CA GLY A 80 -5.20 17.14 7.90
C GLY A 80 -6.36 17.99 7.41
N PRO A 81 -6.91 18.86 8.26
CA PRO A 81 -7.91 19.83 7.84
C PRO A 81 -7.31 20.79 6.81
N GLY A 82 -8.12 21.19 5.84
CA GLY A 82 -7.71 22.17 4.84
C GLY A 82 -7.54 23.57 5.42
N VAL A 83 -6.65 24.35 4.82
CA VAL A 83 -6.49 25.76 5.17
C VAL A 83 -7.69 26.55 4.64
N THR A 84 -8.35 27.27 5.54
CA THR A 84 -9.53 28.12 5.24
C THR A 84 -9.20 29.62 5.30
N LYS A 85 -7.98 29.97 5.70
CA LYS A 85 -7.53 31.36 5.85
C LYS A 85 -7.07 31.92 4.49
N PRO A 86 -7.23 33.23 4.24
CA PRO A 86 -7.10 33.82 2.90
C PRO A 86 -5.68 33.80 2.31
N TYR A 87 -4.65 33.50 3.10
CA TYR A 87 -3.28 33.40 2.61
C TYR A 87 -3.02 32.13 1.80
N TRP A 88 -3.84 31.08 1.98
CA TRP A 88 -3.69 29.81 1.26
C TRP A 88 -4.99 29.00 1.33
N GLU A 89 -6.12 29.61 1.00
CA GLU A 89 -7.40 28.91 1.01
C GLU A 89 -7.37 27.77 -0.01
N ILE A 90 -7.74 26.55 0.44
CA ILE A 90 -7.97 25.44 -0.50
C ILE A 90 -9.33 25.72 -1.15
N PRO A 91 -9.43 25.82 -2.49
CA PRO A 91 -10.69 26.13 -3.15
C PRO A 91 -11.57 24.88 -3.30
N ARG A 92 -12.84 25.11 -3.60
CA ARG A 92 -13.78 24.02 -3.94
C ARG A 92 -13.39 23.37 -5.27
N PRO A 93 -13.51 22.04 -5.40
CA PRO A 93 -13.38 21.38 -6.69
C PRO A 93 -14.38 21.95 -7.69
N TYR A 94 -13.94 22.14 -8.93
CA TYR A 94 -14.76 22.67 -10.02
C TYR A 94 -16.05 21.87 -10.22
N GLN A 95 -15.98 20.55 -10.08
CA GLN A 95 -17.14 19.65 -10.12
C GLN A 95 -17.28 18.90 -8.79
N HIS A 96 -18.07 19.47 -7.88
CA HIS A 96 -18.36 18.84 -6.61
C HIS A 96 -19.59 17.93 -6.72
N LYS A 97 -19.46 16.68 -6.26
CA LYS A 97 -20.60 15.75 -6.15
C LYS A 97 -21.54 16.11 -4.98
N THR A 98 -21.09 16.94 -4.04
CA THR A 98 -21.83 17.29 -2.81
C THR A 98 -21.70 18.77 -2.47
N LYS A 99 -22.77 19.38 -1.94
CA LYS A 99 -22.75 20.77 -1.44
C LYS A 99 -21.84 20.95 -0.20
N LYS A 100 -21.69 19.89 0.61
CA LYS A 100 -20.80 19.87 1.77
C LYS A 100 -19.35 19.94 1.28
N TYR A 101 -18.61 20.92 1.77
CA TYR A 101 -17.21 21.12 1.47
C TYR A 101 -16.37 20.87 2.72
N VAL A 102 -15.47 19.89 2.64
CA VAL A 102 -14.53 19.54 3.72
C VAL A 102 -13.14 19.51 3.09
N PRO A 103 -12.41 20.63 3.09
CA PRO A 103 -11.09 20.67 2.50
C PRO A 103 -10.11 19.83 3.32
N ARG A 104 -9.10 19.28 2.64
CA ARG A 104 -8.05 18.48 3.26
C ARG A 104 -6.70 18.87 2.66
N ILE A 105 -5.68 18.95 3.50
CA ILE A 105 -4.30 18.91 3.04
C ILE A 105 -3.85 17.46 2.90
N LEU A 106 -2.92 17.23 1.98
CA LEU A 106 -2.27 15.96 1.76
C LEU A 106 -0.76 16.21 1.55
N GLY A 107 0.05 15.43 2.24
CA GLY A 107 1.47 15.24 1.94
C GLY A 107 1.71 13.77 1.66
N ALA A 108 2.50 13.46 0.63
CA ALA A 108 2.87 12.10 0.26
C ALA A 108 4.37 12.02 0.04
N THR A 109 4.98 10.92 0.45
CA THR A 109 6.39 10.62 0.16
C THR A 109 6.53 9.95 -1.20
N ASN A 110 7.72 10.03 -1.81
CA ASN A 110 8.12 9.00 -2.78
C ASN A 110 8.33 7.66 -2.03
N PRO A 111 8.39 6.53 -2.75
CA PRO A 111 8.59 5.23 -2.11
C PRO A 111 9.98 5.09 -1.46
N VAL A 112 10.05 4.30 -0.38
CA VAL A 112 11.26 3.58 0.01
C VAL A 112 11.07 2.13 -0.41
N TRP A 113 11.99 1.57 -1.19
CA TRP A 113 11.90 0.17 -1.60
C TRP A 113 12.58 -0.70 -0.56
N LEU A 114 11.96 -1.81 -0.19
CA LEU A 114 12.51 -2.82 0.70
C LEU A 114 12.84 -4.06 -0.11
N ASP A 115 14.12 -4.45 -0.10
CA ASP A 115 14.62 -5.72 -0.60
C ASP A 115 14.31 -6.80 0.45
N GLY A 116 13.12 -7.37 0.33
CA GLY A 116 12.56 -8.31 1.31
C GLY A 116 13.18 -9.69 1.15
N ASP A 117 13.38 -10.13 -0.09
CA ASP A 117 13.96 -11.45 -0.39
C ASP A 117 15.50 -11.46 -0.32
N GLY A 118 16.15 -10.28 -0.37
CA GLY A 118 17.58 -10.12 -0.16
C GLY A 118 18.42 -10.36 -1.41
N ASP A 119 17.82 -10.28 -2.62
CA ASP A 119 18.53 -10.50 -3.88
C ASP A 119 19.27 -9.25 -4.40
N GLY A 120 19.11 -8.10 -3.73
CA GLY A 120 19.74 -6.83 -4.06
C GLY A 120 19.10 -6.08 -5.22
N THR A 121 17.98 -6.57 -5.76
CA THR A 121 17.19 -5.96 -6.83
C THR A 121 15.76 -5.79 -6.35
N PHE A 122 15.03 -4.79 -6.87
CA PHE A 122 13.62 -4.65 -6.55
C PHE A 122 12.72 -5.36 -7.57
N THR A 123 11.93 -6.31 -7.11
CA THR A 123 10.89 -6.98 -7.90
C THR A 123 9.51 -6.37 -7.60
N PHE A 124 8.88 -5.77 -8.62
CA PHE A 124 7.52 -5.24 -8.49
C PHE A 124 6.49 -6.36 -8.21
N PRO A 125 5.36 -6.07 -7.53
CA PRO A 125 4.33 -7.08 -7.24
C PRO A 125 3.84 -7.86 -8.46
N LYS A 126 3.70 -7.18 -9.61
CA LYS A 126 3.33 -7.83 -10.88
C LYS A 126 4.39 -8.83 -11.37
N GLY A 127 5.67 -8.59 -11.07
CA GLY A 127 6.78 -9.49 -11.39
C GLY A 127 6.68 -10.81 -10.62
N TYR A 128 6.46 -10.75 -9.30
CA TYR A 128 6.20 -11.95 -8.49
C TYR A 128 4.94 -12.69 -8.96
N ALA A 129 3.84 -11.96 -9.16
CA ALA A 129 2.58 -12.54 -9.64
C ALA A 129 2.76 -13.30 -10.96
N LYS A 130 3.45 -12.70 -11.93
CA LYS A 130 3.76 -13.32 -13.22
C LYS A 130 4.57 -14.59 -13.05
N ARG A 131 5.66 -14.53 -12.26
CA ARG A 131 6.51 -15.69 -11.97
C ARG A 131 5.71 -16.85 -11.38
N VAL A 132 4.85 -16.56 -10.40
CA VAL A 132 4.01 -17.58 -9.75
C VAL A 132 3.03 -18.21 -10.75
N VAL A 133 2.30 -17.40 -11.52
CA VAL A 133 1.31 -17.91 -12.50
C VAL A 133 1.98 -18.73 -13.61
N GLU A 134 3.17 -18.32 -14.06
CA GLU A 134 3.95 -19.07 -15.05
C GLU A 134 4.43 -20.41 -14.49
N GLN A 135 4.97 -20.44 -13.26
CA GLN A 135 5.45 -21.67 -12.61
C GLN A 135 4.34 -22.68 -12.36
N THR A 136 3.10 -22.22 -12.18
CA THR A 136 1.93 -23.08 -11.94
C THR A 136 1.18 -23.42 -13.22
N ASN A 137 1.64 -22.94 -14.39
CA ASN A 137 0.95 -23.06 -15.68
C ASN A 137 -0.51 -22.58 -15.64
N GLY A 138 -0.78 -21.50 -14.89
CA GLY A 138 -2.14 -20.96 -14.73
C GLY A 138 -3.09 -21.81 -13.87
N ASP A 139 -2.61 -22.89 -13.23
CA ASP A 139 -3.46 -23.68 -12.33
C ASP A 139 -3.83 -22.87 -11.09
N LEU A 140 -5.12 -22.63 -10.89
CA LEU A 140 -5.63 -21.80 -9.78
C LEU A 140 -5.23 -22.38 -8.41
N GLY A 141 -5.32 -23.70 -8.21
CA GLY A 141 -5.02 -24.32 -6.91
C GLY A 141 -3.55 -24.18 -6.54
N LYS A 142 -2.66 -24.49 -7.48
CA LYS A 142 -1.21 -24.34 -7.31
C LYS A 142 -0.81 -22.88 -7.16
N THR A 143 -1.46 -21.97 -7.89
CA THR A 143 -1.21 -20.52 -7.77
C THR A 143 -1.55 -20.02 -6.38
N LEU A 144 -2.73 -20.36 -5.86
CA LEU A 144 -3.15 -19.97 -4.51
C LEU A 144 -2.19 -20.50 -3.43
N ALA A 145 -1.76 -21.76 -3.55
CA ALA A 145 -0.80 -22.35 -2.61
C ALA A 145 0.57 -21.64 -2.65
N SER A 146 1.03 -21.28 -3.84
CA SER A 146 2.32 -20.60 -4.06
C SER A 146 2.30 -19.13 -3.62
N LEU A 147 1.12 -18.52 -3.49
CA LEU A 147 0.95 -17.13 -3.05
C LEU A 147 0.92 -16.95 -1.53
N THR A 148 1.01 -18.04 -0.75
CA THR A 148 0.79 -18.01 0.72
C THR A 148 1.66 -16.99 1.45
N ASP A 149 2.89 -16.82 0.99
CA ASP A 149 3.90 -15.95 1.60
C ASP A 149 3.91 -14.52 1.05
N PHE A 150 3.04 -14.21 0.09
CA PHE A 150 2.95 -12.92 -0.56
C PHE A 150 1.82 -12.05 0.01
N ASP A 151 1.89 -10.75 -0.26
CA ASP A 151 0.86 -9.80 0.16
C ASP A 151 -0.37 -9.79 -0.77
N GLU A 152 -1.37 -9.01 -0.34
CA GLU A 152 -2.63 -8.84 -1.06
C GLU A 152 -2.44 -8.22 -2.46
N ALA A 153 -1.40 -7.41 -2.67
CA ALA A 153 -1.15 -6.73 -3.94
C ALA A 153 -0.62 -7.71 -4.99
N VAL A 154 0.33 -8.57 -4.61
CA VAL A 154 0.81 -9.66 -5.48
C VAL A 154 -0.34 -10.60 -5.82
N ALA A 155 -1.15 -10.98 -4.83
CA ALA A 155 -2.30 -11.85 -5.05
C ALA A 155 -3.35 -11.24 -6.00
N ALA A 156 -3.67 -9.95 -5.86
CA ALA A 156 -4.56 -9.24 -6.77
C ALA A 156 -4.02 -9.18 -8.21
N GLN A 157 -2.71 -8.96 -8.38
CA GLN A 157 -2.06 -9.00 -9.69
C GLN A 157 -2.11 -10.40 -10.31
N ALA A 158 -1.92 -11.46 -9.52
CA ALA A 158 -2.02 -12.83 -10.01
C ALA A 158 -3.45 -13.16 -10.48
N ALA A 159 -4.47 -12.71 -9.75
CA ALA A 159 -5.87 -12.81 -10.17
C ALA A 159 -6.12 -12.09 -11.51
N GLY A 160 -5.51 -10.91 -11.70
CA GLY A 160 -5.54 -10.19 -12.97
C GLY A 160 -4.96 -10.98 -14.13
N ILE A 161 -3.76 -11.54 -13.95
CA ILE A 161 -3.08 -12.33 -14.99
C ILE A 161 -3.88 -13.59 -15.33
N LEU A 162 -4.42 -14.31 -14.35
CA LEU A 162 -5.28 -15.48 -14.61
C LEU A 162 -6.53 -15.10 -15.41
N THR A 163 -7.14 -13.94 -15.12
CA THR A 163 -8.30 -13.44 -15.85
C THR A 163 -7.93 -13.08 -17.30
N GLU A 164 -6.78 -12.44 -17.51
CA GLU A 164 -6.23 -12.15 -18.85
C GLU A 164 -5.96 -13.45 -19.66
N GLN A 165 -5.64 -14.55 -18.99
CA GLN A 165 -5.50 -15.89 -19.58
C GLN A 165 -6.85 -16.60 -19.84
N GLY A 166 -7.98 -15.95 -19.53
CA GLY A 166 -9.33 -16.46 -19.78
C GLY A 166 -9.96 -17.25 -18.62
N PHE A 167 -9.33 -17.31 -17.44
CA PHE A 167 -9.94 -17.97 -16.28
C PHE A 167 -11.10 -17.14 -15.71
N ASN A 168 -12.27 -17.75 -15.58
CA ASN A 168 -13.43 -17.11 -14.96
C ASN A 168 -13.37 -17.22 -13.42
N LEU A 169 -12.73 -16.23 -12.79
CA LEU A 169 -12.62 -16.13 -11.33
C LEU A 169 -13.95 -15.79 -10.61
N ARG A 170 -15.00 -15.43 -11.36
CA ARG A 170 -16.36 -15.17 -10.83
C ARG A 170 -17.22 -16.42 -10.76
N SER A 171 -16.81 -17.52 -11.40
CA SER A 171 -17.53 -18.79 -11.29
C SER A 171 -17.61 -19.24 -9.83
N GLU A 172 -18.72 -19.87 -9.44
CA GLU A 172 -18.92 -20.31 -8.06
C GLU A 172 -17.85 -21.32 -7.62
N GLU A 173 -17.35 -22.15 -8.56
CA GLU A 173 -16.22 -23.03 -8.31
C GLU A 173 -14.94 -22.25 -7.99
N ALA A 174 -14.57 -21.27 -8.83
CA ALA A 174 -13.37 -20.48 -8.61
C ALA A 174 -13.46 -19.68 -7.30
N LYS A 175 -14.59 -19.03 -7.03
CA LYS A 175 -14.88 -18.34 -5.76
C LYS A 175 -14.75 -19.28 -4.57
N GLY A 176 -15.26 -20.50 -4.68
CA GLY A 176 -15.14 -21.52 -3.65
C GLY A 176 -13.68 -21.91 -3.37
N ARG A 177 -12.82 -21.90 -4.39
CA ARG A 177 -11.38 -22.20 -4.26
C ARG A 177 -10.61 -21.03 -3.66
N TRP A 178 -10.63 -19.86 -4.30
CA TRP A 178 -9.84 -18.71 -3.81
C TRP A 178 -10.41 -18.14 -2.50
N GLY A 179 -11.71 -18.22 -2.27
CA GLY A 179 -12.35 -17.78 -1.03
C GLY A 179 -12.02 -18.66 0.18
N LYS A 180 -11.49 -19.86 -0.04
CA LYS A 180 -11.02 -20.80 0.99
C LYS A 180 -9.51 -20.95 1.05
N ALA A 181 -8.75 -20.14 0.29
CA ALA A 181 -7.28 -20.15 0.40
C ALA A 181 -6.86 -19.86 1.85
N ASP A 182 -5.82 -20.52 2.36
CA ASP A 182 -5.43 -20.43 3.77
C ASP A 182 -4.97 -19.01 4.16
N SER A 183 -4.25 -18.35 3.25
CA SER A 183 -3.71 -17.01 3.43
C SER A 183 -4.79 -15.92 3.28
N GLU A 184 -4.98 -15.11 4.33
CA GLU A 184 -5.91 -13.98 4.30
C GLU A 184 -5.55 -12.92 3.24
N PRO A 185 -4.28 -12.49 3.08
CA PRO A 185 -3.86 -11.63 1.98
C PRO A 185 -4.27 -12.14 0.59
N VAL A 186 -4.16 -13.46 0.36
CA VAL A 186 -4.55 -14.08 -0.91
C VAL A 186 -6.06 -13.95 -1.13
N ARG A 187 -6.87 -14.28 -0.12
CA ARG A 187 -8.33 -14.15 -0.19
C ARG A 187 -8.74 -12.70 -0.49
N LYS A 188 -8.14 -11.72 0.20
CA LYS A 188 -8.41 -10.29 0.01
C LYS A 188 -8.00 -9.79 -1.37
N GLY A 189 -6.82 -10.17 -1.86
CA GLY A 189 -6.32 -9.77 -3.18
C GLY A 189 -7.21 -10.25 -4.31
N PHE A 190 -7.59 -11.53 -4.28
CA PHE A 190 -8.52 -12.09 -5.27
C PHE A 190 -9.91 -11.44 -5.19
N ALA A 191 -10.46 -11.27 -3.98
CA ALA A 191 -11.75 -10.61 -3.79
C ALA A 191 -11.74 -9.16 -4.30
N SER A 192 -10.69 -8.40 -3.98
CA SER A 192 -10.50 -7.02 -4.42
C SER A 192 -10.48 -6.93 -5.95
N PHE A 193 -9.68 -7.77 -6.61
CA PHE A 193 -9.62 -7.81 -8.07
C PHE A 193 -10.97 -8.19 -8.71
N VAL A 194 -11.59 -9.28 -8.23
CA VAL A 194 -12.89 -9.75 -8.76
C VAL A 194 -13.98 -8.68 -8.62
N GLY A 195 -13.95 -7.89 -7.53
CA GLY A 195 -14.85 -6.76 -7.32
C GLY A 195 -14.68 -5.61 -8.32
N THR A 196 -13.55 -5.53 -9.04
CA THR A 196 -13.30 -4.51 -10.07
C THR A 196 -13.78 -4.89 -11.46
N LEU A 197 -13.97 -6.19 -11.72
CA LEU A 197 -14.49 -6.67 -12.99
C LEU A 197 -15.89 -6.07 -13.17
N LYS A 198 -16.18 -5.57 -14.38
CA LYS A 198 -17.53 -5.15 -14.76
C LYS A 198 -18.30 -6.37 -15.24
N ASP A 199 -19.62 -6.32 -15.09
CA ASP A 199 -20.53 -7.29 -15.70
C ASP A 199 -20.59 -7.11 -17.22
#